data_AF-A0A8T3N5L0-F1
#
_entry.id   AF-A0A8T3N5L0-F1
#
_cell.length_a   1.000
_cell.length_b   1.000
_cell.length_c   1.000
_cell.angle_alpha   90.00
_cell.angle_beta   90.00
_cell.angle_gamma   90.00
#
_symmetry.space_group_name_H-M   'P 1'
#
loop_
_entity.id
_entity.type
_entity.pdbx_description
1 polymer ?
#
loop_
_entity_poly.entity_id
_entity_poly.type
_entity_poly.pdbx_seq_one_letter_code
_entity_poly.pdbx_strand_id
1 'polypeptide(L)' 'MIWCNASGKRSNQIARELGVNQTSLSRWMREAESCPGNENVFVTQEEVRHLRKEVERLKMERDILKKATVFFAKEST' A
#
# COMPACT_ATOMS: atom_id res chain seq x y z
N MET A 1 2.73 -15.76 10.74
CA MET A 1 4.02 -16.42 10.44
C MET A 1 5.05 -15.50 9.77
N ILE A 2 4.64 -14.43 9.08
CA ILE A 2 5.55 -13.56 8.30
C ILE A 2 6.62 -12.86 9.17
N TRP A 3 6.27 -12.40 10.38
CA TRP A 3 7.19 -11.62 11.22
C TRP A 3 8.27 -12.44 11.94
N CYS A 4 7.94 -13.67 12.35
CA CYS A 4 8.93 -14.62 12.91
C CYS A 4 9.90 -15.11 11.82
N ASN A 5 9.40 -15.32 10.60
CA ASN A 5 10.25 -15.74 9.47
C ASN A 5 11.16 -14.60 8.99
N ALA A 6 10.67 -13.35 8.99
CA ALA A 6 11.46 -12.17 8.63
C ALA A 6 12.59 -11.86 9.63
N SER A 7 12.38 -12.15 10.92
CA SER A 7 13.40 -11.92 11.97
C SER A 7 14.34 -13.13 12.18
N GLY A 8 14.07 -14.27 11.56
CA GLY A 8 14.86 -15.51 11.70
C GLY A 8 14.86 -16.12 13.11
N LYS A 9 14.12 -15.53 14.05
CA LYS A 9 14.09 -15.93 15.46
C LYS A 9 12.87 -16.81 15.74
N ARG A 10 13.05 -17.78 16.65
CA ARG A 10 11.95 -18.63 17.10
C ARG A 10 10.97 -17.84 17.96
N SER A 11 9.67 -18.15 17.87
CA SER A 11 8.59 -17.45 18.60
C SER A 11 8.81 -17.38 20.12
N ASN A 12 9.42 -18.40 20.71
CA ASN A 12 9.80 -18.41 22.14
C ASN A 12 10.87 -17.37 22.51
N GLN A 13 11.82 -17.12 21.60
CA GLN A 13 12.85 -16.11 21.80
C GLN A 13 12.24 -14.71 21.71
N ILE A 14 11.36 -14.49 20.74
CA ILE A 14 10.64 -13.21 20.57
C ILE A 14 9.76 -12.93 21.79
N ALA A 15 9.05 -13.94 22.31
CA ALA A 15 8.25 -13.81 23.52
C ALA A 15 9.10 -13.37 24.73
N ARG A 16 10.30 -13.94 24.88
CA ARG A 16 11.25 -13.55 25.93
C ARG A 16 11.80 -12.15 25.74
N GLU A 17 12.17 -11.77 24.52
CA GLU A 17 12.66 -10.42 24.20
C GLU A 17 11.61 -9.34 24.47
N LEU A 18 10.33 -9.65 24.22
CA LEU A 18 9.21 -8.76 24.47
C LEU A 18 8.68 -8.83 25.91
N GLY A 19 9.19 -9.75 26.75
CA GLY A 19 8.71 -9.95 28.12
C GLY A 19 7.27 -10.45 28.21
N VAL A 20 6.73 -11.07 27.15
CA VAL A 20 5.35 -11.55 27.08
C VAL A 20 5.29 -13.07 27.10
N ASN A 21 4.17 -13.63 27.54
CA ASN A 21 3.95 -15.07 27.48
C ASN A 21 3.84 -15.53 26.01
N GLN A 22 4.49 -16.64 25.68
CA GLN A 22 4.44 -17.27 24.36
C GLN A 22 3.00 -17.58 23.94
N THR A 23 2.13 -17.97 24.87
CA THR A 23 0.71 -18.25 24.58
C THR A 23 -0.05 -16.99 24.15
N SER A 24 0.17 -15.87 24.84
CA SER A 24 -0.39 -14.56 24.47
C SER A 24 0.13 -14.11 23.12
N LEU A 25 1.43 -14.24 22.87
CA LEU A 25 2.04 -13.90 21.60
C LEU A 25 1.46 -14.75 20.45
N SER A 26 1.32 -16.06 20.66
CA SER A 26 0.74 -16.98 19.67
C SER A 26 -0.73 -16.66 19.39
N ARG A 27 -1.49 -16.27 20.41
CA ARG A 27 -2.88 -15.82 20.27
C ARG A 27 -2.98 -14.54 19.44
N TRP A 28 -2.20 -13.52 19.75
CA TRP A 28 -2.18 -12.27 18.98
C TRP A 28 -1.71 -12.48 17.55
N MET A 29 -0.76 -13.39 17.30
CA MET A 29 -0.38 -13.76 15.94
C MET A 29 -1.54 -14.38 15.17
N ARG A 30 -2.32 -15.27 15.81
CA ARG A 30 -3.49 -15.89 15.20
C ARG A 30 -4.62 -14.89 14.96
N GLU A 31 -4.83 -13.94 15.88
CA GLU A 31 -5.79 -12.85 15.72
C GLU A 31 -5.36 -11.92 14.56
N ALA A 32 -4.06 -11.61 14.43
CA ALA A 32 -3.53 -10.82 13.33
C ALA A 32 -3.60 -11.53 11.97
N GLU A 33 -3.45 -12.86 11.93
CA GLU A 33 -3.68 -13.66 10.72
C GLU A 33 -5.16 -13.77 10.37
N SER A 34 -6.05 -13.76 11.37
CA SER A 34 -7.50 -13.81 11.20
C SER A 34 -8.12 -12.44 10.89
N CYS A 35 -7.35 -11.35 10.92
CA CYS A 35 -7.79 -10.07 10.40
C CYS A 35 -7.87 -10.16 8.87
N PRO A 36 -9.05 -9.99 8.25
CA PRO A 36 -9.27 -10.11 6.80
C PRO A 36 -8.72 -8.89 6.03
N GLY A 37 -7.49 -8.48 6.33
CA GLY A 37 -6.82 -7.31 5.77
C GLY A 37 -5.46 -7.60 5.15
N ASN A 38 -4.94 -8.83 5.28
CA ASN A 38 -3.60 -9.15 4.78
C ASN A 38 -3.60 -9.68 3.32
N GLU A 39 -4.76 -10.08 2.79
CA GLU A 39 -4.96 -10.30 1.35
C GLU A 39 -4.96 -8.99 0.53
N ASN A 40 -5.17 -7.83 1.17
CA ASN A 40 -5.23 -6.53 0.50
C ASN A 40 -3.85 -5.91 0.19
N VAL A 41 -2.75 -6.43 0.75
CA VAL A 41 -1.42 -5.80 0.60
C VAL A 41 -0.90 -5.94 -0.85
N PHE A 42 -1.24 -7.02 -1.55
CA PHE A 42 -0.85 -7.21 -2.95
C PHE A 42 -1.81 -6.54 -3.93
N VAL A 43 -3.12 -6.56 -3.64
CA VAL A 43 -4.15 -5.90 -4.46
C VAL A 43 -3.92 -4.39 -4.50
N THR A 44 -3.54 -3.79 -3.36
CA THR A 44 -3.29 -2.34 -3.27
C THR A 44 -2.07 -1.86 -4.05
N GLN A 45 -0.98 -2.62 -4.16
CA GLN A 45 0.23 -2.10 -4.83
C GLN A 45 0.06 -1.98 -6.35
N GLU A 46 -0.54 -2.98 -6.99
CA GLU A 46 -0.77 -2.95 -8.45
C GLU A 46 -1.88 -1.95 -8.80
N GLU A 47 -2.93 -1.86 -7.98
CA GLU A 47 -3.96 -0.82 -8.11
C GLU A 47 -3.38 0.58 -7.94
N VAL A 48 -2.51 0.80 -6.94
CA VAL A 48 -1.82 2.09 -6.76
C VAL A 48 -0.95 2.42 -7.97
N ARG A 49 -0.28 1.44 -8.56
CA ARG A 49 0.51 1.64 -9.78
C ARG A 49 -0.37 2.01 -10.97
N HIS A 50 -1.49 1.32 -11.14
CA HIS A 50 -2.47 1.60 -12.19
C HIS A 50 -3.06 3.00 -12.03
N LEU A 51 -3.53 3.35 -10.84
CA LEU A 51 -4.10 4.66 -10.53
C LEU A 51 -3.09 5.79 -10.74
N ARG A 52 -1.81 5.59 -10.39
CA ARG A 52 -0.75 6.59 -10.65
C ARG A 52 -0.57 6.88 -12.13
N LYS A 53 -0.54 5.83 -12.97
CA LYS A 53 -0.46 5.99 -14.44
C LYS A 53 -1.67 6.75 -14.98
N GLU A 54 -2.85 6.43 -14.48
CA GLU A 54 -4.07 7.07 -14.93
C GLU A 54 -4.12 8.55 -14.54
N VAL A 55 -3.69 8.89 -13.33
CA VAL A 55 -3.55 10.29 -12.88
C VAL A 55 -2.55 11.06 -13.76
N GLU A 56 -1.45 10.44 -14.16
CA GLU A 56 -0.46 11.07 -15.04
C GLU A 56 -1.04 11.34 -16.44
N ARG A 57 -1.74 10.36 -17.02
CA ARG A 57 -2.46 10.51 -18.30
C ARG A 57 -3.47 11.65 -18.26
N LEU A 58 -4.34 11.67 -17.25
CA LEU A 58 -5.37 12.70 -17.09
C LEU A 58 -4.78 14.10 -16.91
N LYS A 59 -3.65 14.22 -16.19
CA LYS A 59 -2.94 15.50 -16.06
C LYS A 59 -2.41 15.98 -17.40
N MET A 60 -1.86 15.09 -18.21
CA MET A 60 -1.35 15.43 -19.54
C MET A 60 -2.46 15.88 -20.49
N GLU A 61 -3.58 15.15 -20.52
CA GLU A 61 -4.77 15.52 -21.31
C GLU A 61 -5.31 16.89 -20.92
N ARG A 62 -5.43 17.16 -19.61
CA ARG A 62 -5.81 18.47 -19.08
C ARG A 62 -4.87 19.57 -19.56
N ASP A 63 -3.56 19.32 -19.58
CA ASP A 63 -2.56 20.31 -19.98
C ASP A 63 -2.63 20.65 -21.45
N ILE A 64 -2.86 19.65 -22.29
CA ILE A 64 -3.09 19.84 -23.72
C ILE A 64 -4.33 20.70 -23.94
N LEU A 65 -5.44 20.36 -23.28
CA LEU A 65 -6.69 21.13 -23.41
C LEU A 65 -6.52 22.57 -22.92
N LYS A 66 -5.82 22.79 -21.80
CA LYS A 66 -5.52 24.14 -21.31
C LYS A 66 -4.64 24.95 -22.27
N LYS A 67 -3.67 24.32 -22.91
CA LYS A 67 -2.83 25.00 -23.92
C LYS A 67 -3.63 25.34 -25.17
N ALA A 68 -4.52 24.43 -25.59
CA ALA A 68 -5.41 24.66 -26.73
C ALA A 68 -6.36 25.83 -26.46
N THR A 69 -7.00 25.90 -25.29
CA THR A 69 -7.90 27.02 -24.97
C THR A 69 -7.18 28.37 -24.95
N VAL A 70 -5.96 28.43 -24.42
CA VAL A 70 -5.14 29.65 -24.43
C VAL A 70 -4.72 30.03 -25.86
N PHE A 71 -4.41 29.06 -26.72
CA PHE A 71 -4.07 29.31 -28.11
C PHE A 71 -5.27 29.88 -28.88
N PHE A 72 -6.43 29.22 -28.80
CA PHE A 72 -7.65 29.67 -29.49
C PHE A 72 -8.14 31.04 -28.99
N ALA A 73 -8.03 31.34 -27.70
CA ALA A 73 -8.38 32.65 -27.16
C ALA A 73 -7.47 33.79 -27.68
N LYS A 74 -6.23 33.48 -28.07
CA LYS A 74 -5.29 34.45 -28.66
C LYS A 74 -5.50 34.69 -30.15
N GLU A 75 -6.02 33.70 -30.90
CA GLU A 75 -6.32 33.86 -32.33
C GLU A 75 -7.66 34.56 -32.61
N SER A 76 -8.55 34.65 -31.61
CA SER A 76 -9.89 35.26 -31.74
C SER A 76 -9.94 36.72 -31.29
N THR A 77 -8.78 37.35 -31.02
CA THR A 77 -8.61 38.79 -30.76
C THR A 77 -7.83 39.42 -31.91
#